data_AF-A0A7S3ZIA8-F1
#
_entry.id   AF-A0A7S3ZIA8-F1
#
_cell.length_a   1.000
_cell.length_b   1.000
_cell.length_c   1.000
_cell.angle_alpha   90.00
_cell.angle_beta   90.00
_cell.angle_gamma   90.00
#
_symmetry.space_group_name_H-M   'P 1'
#
loop_
_entity.id
_entity.type
_entity.pdbx_description
1 polymer ?
#
loop_
_entity_poly.entity_id
_entity_poly.type
_entity_poly.pdbx_seq_one_letter_code
_entity_poly.pdbx_strand_id
1 'polypeptide(L)'
;KVEEVGIVVDPELPWLSCSPDGVVYTEDGVGLLEIKCPMRTMPRENVRPIRKHWDQIQGSMALLGVKWCDYVLWQPGRMRVKRYEFDENYWKQQLLPGLKRFYLNQLLPRLVL
;
A
#
# COMPACT_ATOMS: atom_id res chain seq x y z
N LYS A 1 -15.13 -5.66 10.31
CA LYS A 1 -15.83 -5.49 9.00
C LYS A 1 -14.79 -5.11 7.95
N VAL A 2 -14.93 -5.56 6.71
CA VAL A 2 -14.10 -5.09 5.58
C VAL A 2 -15.01 -4.41 4.57
N GLU A 3 -14.59 -3.25 4.06
CA GLU A 3 -15.29 -2.53 3.00
C GLU A 3 -14.36 -2.35 1.79
N GLU A 4 -14.88 -2.63 0.61
CA GLU A 4 -14.18 -2.32 -0.65
C GLU A 4 -14.28 -0.82 -0.91
N VAL A 5 -13.19 -0.24 -1.42
CA VAL A 5 -13.14 1.16 -1.82
C VAL A 5 -12.56 1.26 -3.23
N GLY A 6 -12.98 2.30 -3.95
CA GLY A 6 -12.38 2.63 -5.24
C GLY A 6 -11.02 3.31 -5.10
N ILE A 7 -10.66 4.10 -6.10
CA ILE A 7 -9.45 4.91 -6.04
C ILE A 7 -9.58 6.01 -4.99
N VAL A 8 -8.58 6.10 -4.11
CA VAL A 8 -8.41 7.17 -3.13
C VAL A 8 -7.33 8.10 -3.64
N VAL A 9 -7.67 9.38 -3.83
CA VAL A 9 -6.74 10.42 -4.28
C VAL A 9 -6.36 11.29 -3.09
N ASP A 10 -5.09 11.60 -2.96
CA ASP A 10 -4.61 12.52 -1.94
C ASP A 10 -5.10 13.95 -2.25
N PRO A 11 -5.81 14.62 -1.32
CA PRO A 11 -6.36 15.95 -1.57
C PRO A 11 -5.29 17.05 -1.65
N GLU A 12 -4.13 16.86 -1.01
CA GLU A 12 -3.01 17.81 -1.04
C GLU A 12 -2.07 17.53 -2.22
N LEU A 13 -1.98 16.26 -2.62
CA LEU A 13 -1.14 15.77 -3.71
C LEU A 13 -2.01 15.05 -4.77
N PRO A 14 -2.83 15.76 -5.57
CA PRO A 14 -3.84 15.15 -6.46
C PRO A 14 -3.27 14.25 -7.58
N TRP A 15 -1.94 14.25 -7.75
CA TRP A 15 -1.22 13.34 -8.63
C TRP A 15 -0.88 11.99 -7.99
N LEU A 16 -1.20 11.81 -6.71
CA LEU A 16 -0.93 10.61 -5.94
C LEU A 16 -2.24 9.96 -5.50
N SER A 17 -2.34 8.66 -5.72
CA SER A 17 -3.53 7.88 -5.39
C SER A 17 -3.17 6.43 -5.06
N CYS A 18 -4.10 5.73 -4.41
CA CYS A 18 -4.03 4.30 -4.19
C CYS A 18 -5.41 3.66 -4.35
N SER A 19 -5.45 2.33 -4.48
CA SER A 19 -6.68 1.54 -4.52
C SER A 19 -6.44 0.30 -3.66
N PRO A 20 -6.62 0.40 -2.33
CA PRO A 20 -6.45 -0.75 -1.45
C PRO A 20 -7.54 -1.79 -1.74
N ASP A 21 -7.25 -3.07 -1.52
CA ASP A 21 -8.24 -4.14 -1.72
C ASP A 21 -9.40 -4.06 -0.71
N GLY A 22 -9.17 -3.41 0.43
CA GLY A 22 -10.24 -3.02 1.34
C GLY A 22 -9.77 -2.21 2.54
N VAL A 23 -10.72 -1.58 3.20
CA VAL A 23 -10.57 -0.92 4.50
C VAL A 23 -11.11 -1.85 5.58
N VAL A 24 -10.28 -2.13 6.58
CA VAL A 24 -10.60 -3.02 7.68
C VAL A 24 -10.99 -2.21 8.91
N TYR A 25 -12.20 -2.41 9.38
CA TYR A 25 -12.74 -1.81 10.60
C TYR A 25 -12.75 -2.85 11.71
N THR A 26 -11.98 -2.58 12.77
CA THR A 26 -11.90 -3.37 14.00
C THR A 26 -12.35 -2.52 15.19
N GLU A 27 -12.59 -3.14 16.34
CA GLU A 27 -12.85 -2.41 17.59
C GLU A 27 -11.65 -1.52 17.96
N ASP A 28 -10.44 -1.97 17.67
CA ASP A 28 -9.18 -1.28 17.99
C ASP A 28 -8.75 -0.21 16.96
N GLY A 29 -9.56 0.04 15.93
CA GLY A 29 -9.29 1.07 14.92
C GLY A 29 -9.49 0.63 13.47
N VAL A 30 -8.90 1.40 12.57
CA VAL A 30 -9.04 1.25 11.11
C VAL A 30 -7.68 0.96 10.49
N GLY A 31 -7.65 0.00 9.56
CA GLY A 31 -6.47 -0.36 8.78
C GLY A 31 -6.82 -0.75 7.35
N LEU A 32 -5.83 -1.25 6.62
CA LEU A 32 -5.99 -1.69 5.24
C LEU A 32 -5.92 -3.20 5.10
N LEU A 33 -6.50 -3.69 4.01
CA LEU A 33 -6.34 -5.02 3.49
C LEU A 33 -5.62 -4.93 2.14
N GLU A 34 -4.56 -5.72 1.97
CA GLU A 34 -3.86 -5.87 0.70
C GLU A 34 -3.63 -7.37 0.43
N ILE A 35 -4.23 -7.89 -0.63
CA ILE A 35 -4.26 -9.30 -1.01
C ILE A 35 -3.36 -9.51 -2.22
N LYS A 36 -2.41 -10.43 -2.12
CA LYS A 36 -1.60 -10.92 -3.24
C LYS A 36 -1.84 -12.41 -3.45
N CYS A 37 -2.02 -12.78 -4.71
CA CYS A 37 -2.22 -14.17 -5.13
C CYS A 37 -1.02 -14.65 -5.96
N PRO A 38 0.09 -15.10 -5.34
CA PRO A 38 1.27 -15.54 -6.09
C PRO A 38 0.95 -16.79 -6.93
N MET A 39 1.28 -16.77 -8.23
CA MET A 39 0.98 -17.88 -9.14
C MET A 39 1.82 -19.14 -8.90
N ARG A 40 3.05 -18.99 -8.39
CA ARG A 40 4.01 -20.09 -8.23
C ARG A 40 4.19 -20.45 -6.76
N THR A 41 5.17 -19.85 -6.11
CA THR A 41 5.60 -20.22 -4.76
C THR A 41 5.17 -19.14 -3.79
N MET A 42 4.53 -19.56 -2.70
CA MET A 42 4.32 -18.70 -1.55
C MET A 42 5.67 -18.32 -0.94
N PRO A 43 5.94 -17.02 -0.73
CA PRO A 43 7.09 -16.58 0.04
C PRO A 43 7.17 -17.30 1.39
N ARG A 44 8.38 -17.55 1.87
CA ARG A 44 8.59 -18.09 3.22
C ARG A 44 7.96 -17.19 4.27
N GLU A 45 7.54 -17.78 5.39
CA GLU A 45 7.06 -17.02 6.53
C GLU A 45 8.11 -16.02 7.03
N ASN A 46 7.65 -14.92 7.61
CA ASN A 46 8.47 -13.85 8.18
C ASN A 46 9.36 -13.05 7.22
N VAL A 47 9.29 -13.29 5.91
CA VAL A 47 9.92 -12.42 4.92
C VAL A 47 9.08 -11.15 4.76
N ARG A 48 9.71 -9.97 4.83
CA ARG A 48 9.04 -8.70 4.48
C ARG A 48 8.52 -8.76 3.03
N PRO A 49 7.44 -8.04 2.68
CA PRO A 49 7.01 -7.94 1.30
C PRO A 49 8.17 -7.41 0.46
N ILE A 50 8.25 -7.88 -0.78
CA ILE A 50 9.21 -7.32 -1.74
C ILE A 50 8.97 -5.81 -1.89
N ARG A 51 10.03 -5.06 -2.24
CA ARG A 51 10.03 -3.59 -2.23
C ARG A 51 8.80 -2.97 -2.88
N LYS A 52 8.34 -3.49 -4.03
CA LYS A 52 7.14 -2.98 -4.71
C LYS A 52 5.85 -3.09 -3.88
N HIS A 53 5.68 -4.17 -3.12
CA HIS A 53 4.52 -4.35 -2.23
C HIS A 53 4.68 -3.51 -0.96
N TRP A 54 5.90 -3.38 -0.45
CA TRP A 54 6.19 -2.50 0.68
C TRP A 54 5.88 -1.04 0.35
N ASP A 55 6.32 -0.57 -0.83
CA ASP A 55 5.98 0.76 -1.37
C ASP A 55 4.46 0.95 -1.45
N GLN A 56 3.73 -0.05 -1.97
CA GLN A 56 2.28 0.00 -2.12
C GLN A 56 1.55 0.13 -0.78
N ILE A 57 1.84 -0.74 0.20
CA ILE A 57 1.12 -0.71 1.48
C ILE A 57 1.48 0.54 2.30
N GLN A 58 2.76 0.96 2.30
CA GLN A 58 3.20 2.16 3.02
C GLN A 58 2.62 3.44 2.42
N GLY A 59 2.60 3.55 1.08
CA GLY A 59 1.97 4.67 0.39
C GLY A 59 0.46 4.72 0.64
N SER A 60 -0.22 3.57 0.56
CA SER A 60 -1.67 3.52 0.80
C SER A 60 -2.02 3.88 2.24
N MET A 61 -1.24 3.41 3.22
CA MET A 61 -1.44 3.80 4.62
C MET A 61 -1.23 5.31 4.84
N ALA A 62 -0.22 5.91 4.20
CA ALA A 62 0.02 7.34 4.28
C ALA A 62 -1.17 8.15 3.71
N LEU A 63 -1.72 7.73 2.58
CA LEU A 63 -2.83 8.41 1.90
C LEU A 63 -4.14 8.37 2.69
N LEU A 64 -4.45 7.22 3.29
CA LEU A 64 -5.67 7.05 4.09
C LEU A 64 -5.50 7.44 5.56
N GLY A 65 -4.29 7.79 6.00
CA GLY A 65 -4.01 8.16 7.39
C GLY A 65 -4.23 7.00 8.39
N VAL A 66 -4.08 5.76 7.95
CA VAL A 66 -4.26 4.56 8.79
C VAL A 66 -2.90 4.00 9.27
N LYS A 67 -2.93 3.23 10.36
CA LYS A 67 -1.70 2.84 11.07
C LYS A 67 -1.14 1.48 10.68
N TRP A 68 -1.95 0.62 10.06
CA TRP A 68 -1.56 -0.74 9.73
C TRP A 68 -2.26 -1.26 8.48
N CYS A 69 -1.65 -2.29 7.88
CA CYS A 69 -2.18 -3.04 6.76
C CYS A 69 -2.04 -4.54 7.05
N ASP A 70 -3.15 -5.27 6.95
CA ASP A 70 -3.13 -6.73 6.90
C ASP A 70 -2.77 -7.16 5.47
N TYR A 71 -1.56 -7.67 5.31
CA TYR A 71 -1.04 -8.14 4.04
C TYR A 71 -1.30 -9.65 3.92
N VAL A 72 -2.12 -10.02 2.95
CA VAL A 72 -2.60 -11.38 2.72
C VAL A 72 -1.88 -11.97 1.52
N LEU A 73 -1.33 -13.17 1.72
CA LEU A 73 -0.89 -14.04 0.64
C LEU A 73 -1.90 -15.18 0.52
N TRP A 74 -2.53 -15.29 -0.63
CA TRP A 74 -3.57 -16.30 -0.86
C TRP A 74 -3.24 -17.20 -2.05
N GLN A 75 -3.45 -18.50 -1.86
CA GLN A 75 -3.47 -19.53 -2.89
C GLN A 75 -4.59 -20.54 -2.55
N PRO A 76 -5.07 -21.33 -3.53
CA PRO A 76 -6.02 -22.41 -3.23
C PRO A 76 -5.53 -23.31 -2.09
N GLY A 77 -6.33 -23.41 -1.03
CA GLY A 77 -6.02 -24.22 0.15
C GLY A 77 -4.95 -23.65 1.10
N ARG A 78 -4.40 -22.45 0.85
CA ARG A 78 -3.37 -21.83 1.71
C ARG A 78 -3.54 -20.32 1.79
N MET A 79 -3.64 -19.80 3.01
CA MET A 79 -3.68 -18.37 3.27
C MET A 79 -2.67 -18.01 4.36
N ARG A 80 -1.98 -16.89 4.19
CA ARG A 80 -1.11 -16.30 5.20
C ARG A 80 -1.47 -14.83 5.34
N VAL A 81 -1.65 -14.38 6.58
CA VAL A 81 -1.92 -12.97 6.89
C VAL A 81 -0.81 -12.47 7.79
N LYS A 82 -0.27 -11.30 7.47
CA LYS A 82 0.67 -10.61 8.35
C LYS A 82 0.36 -9.12 8.38
N ARG A 83 0.20 -8.59 9.60
CA ARG A 83 0.04 -7.17 9.83
C ARG A 83 1.39 -6.46 9.70
N TYR A 84 1.38 -5.34 8.99
CA TYR A 84 2.52 -4.42 8.92
C TYR A 84 2.07 -3.04 9.36
N GLU A 85 2.84 -2.43 10.25
CA GLU A 85 2.62 -1.07 10.72
C GLU A 85 3.13 -0.05 9.69
N PHE A 86 2.54 1.15 9.74
CA PHE A 86 3.02 2.30 9.00
C PHE A 86 4.41 2.70 9.49
N ASP A 87 5.33 2.86 8.55
CA ASP A 87 6.70 3.27 8.75
C ASP A 87 6.85 4.72 8.26
N GLU A 88 6.57 5.65 9.18
CA GLU A 88 6.58 7.09 8.89
C GLU A 88 7.95 7.56 8.38
N ASN A 89 9.03 6.98 8.90
CA ASN A 89 10.38 7.31 8.45
C ASN A 89 10.61 6.84 7.02
N TYR A 90 10.18 5.62 6.67
CA TYR A 90 10.22 5.13 5.29
C TYR A 90 9.43 6.02 4.33
N TRP A 91 8.21 6.41 4.73
CA TRP A 91 7.37 7.31 3.95
C TRP A 91 8.07 8.66 3.68
N LYS A 92 8.50 9.34 4.76
CA LYS A 92 9.05 10.70 4.69
C LYS A 92 10.43 10.75 4.01
N GLN A 93 11.29 9.78 4.29
CA GLN A 93 12.69 9.83 3.86
C GLN A 93 12.95 9.11 2.53
N GLN A 94 12.10 8.15 2.13
CA GLN A 94 12.38 7.31 0.96
C GLN A 94 11.24 7.35 -0.07
N LEU A 95 10.02 6.98 0.34
CA LEU A 95 8.94 6.75 -0.62
C LEU A 95 8.40 8.05 -1.22
N LEU A 96 7.91 8.99 -0.40
CA LEU A 96 7.33 10.25 -0.89
C LEU A 96 8.34 11.10 -1.69
N PRO A 97 9.60 11.27 -1.29
CA PRO A 97 10.60 11.96 -2.12
C PRO A 97 10.81 11.29 -3.48
N GLY A 98 10.84 9.95 -3.52
CA GLY A 98 10.96 9.19 -4.75
C GLY A 98 9.76 9.40 -5.69
N LEU A 99 8.54 9.37 -5.13
CA LEU A 99 7.29 9.61 -5.85
C LEU A 99 7.23 11.04 -6.41
N LYS A 100 7.57 12.05 -5.59
CA LYS A 100 7.66 13.46 -6.02
C LYS A 100 8.63 13.65 -7.18
N ARG A 101 9.83 13.07 -7.07
CA ARG A 101 10.84 13.15 -8.13
C ARG A 101 10.36 12.49 -9.42
N PHE A 102 9.71 11.32 -9.33
CA PHE A 102 9.14 10.66 -10.51
C PHE A 102 8.05 11.51 -11.15
N TYR A 103 7.06 11.96 -10.37
CA TYR A 103 5.95 12.74 -10.91
C TYR A 103 6.42 14.08 -11.49
N LEU A 104 7.10 14.91 -10.71
CA LEU A 104 7.42 16.29 -11.11
C LEU A 104 8.53 16.37 -12.15
N ASN A 105 9.54 15.51 -12.08
CA ASN A 105 10.74 15.65 -12.92
C ASN A 105 10.77 14.69 -14.11
N GLN A 106 9.92 13.64 -14.12
CA GLN A 106 9.93 12.64 -15.19
C GLN A 106 8.58 12.53 -15.90
N LEU A 107 7.48 12.39 -15.16
CA LEU A 107 6.16 12.16 -15.76
C LEU A 107 5.52 13.47 -16.23
N LEU A 108 5.38 14.46 -15.35
CA LEU A 108 4.69 15.71 -15.64
C LEU A 108 5.25 16.44 -16.87
N PRO A 109 6.58 16.57 -17.07
CA PRO A 109 7.12 17.21 -18.28
C PRO A 109 6.73 16.49 -19.57
N ARG A 110 6.40 15.19 -19.52
CA ARG A 110 5.97 14.42 -20.70
C ARG A 110 4.46 14.45 -20.94
N LEU A 111 3.68 14.90 -19.96
CA LEU A 111 2.21 15.00 -20.07
C LEU A 111 1.75 16.38 -20.54
N VAL A 112 2.59 17.40 -20.39
CA VAL A 112 2.28 18.80 -20.74
C VAL A 112 2.98 19.27 -22.02
N LEU A 113 3.77 18.40 -22.65
CA LEU A 113 4.37 18.58 -23.98
C LEU A 113 3.58 17.77 -25.00
#